data_AF-A0A9E0TDE3-F1
#
_entry.id   AF-A0A9E0TDE3-F1
#
_cell.length_a   1.000
_cell.length_b   1.000
_cell.length_c   1.000
_cell.angle_alpha   90.00
_cell.angle_beta   90.00
_cell.angle_gamma   90.00
#
_symmetry.space_group_name_H-M   'P 1'
#
loop_
_entity.id
_entity.type
_entity.pdbx_description
1 polymer ?
#
loop_
_entity_poly.entity_id
_entity_poly.type
_entity_poly.pdbx_seq_one_letter_code
_entity_poly.pdbx_strand_id
1 'polypeptide(L)'
;VTLAASAAPGQILAQWGGACSGSAPDCTVAMDQARAVTAQFVPVVTTFSGTTVPPSGAGGPATAQFTGGGPACRFDLAATAFIAAPAPPPQGQRLPQGMFQFKLIGCDSTPVSMSIAWPRPVGNLIKWGVASTGAAPSYFAPEGLNVSGNTSTFTVTDGQKGDDDWVVNGTIVDPVGPIVSTEVAPIPALGPWALALLGLLAAGFGLGGLRRRPA
;
A
#
# COMPACT_ATOMS: atom_id res chain seq x y z
N VAL A 1 11.73 44.57 -6.95
CA VAL A 1 11.25 43.83 -8.14
C VAL A 1 10.60 42.56 -7.65
N THR A 2 9.42 42.21 -8.16
CA THR A 2 8.75 40.95 -7.82
C THR A 2 8.81 40.04 -9.04
N LEU A 3 9.34 38.84 -8.85
CA LEU A 3 9.43 37.78 -9.84
C LEU A 3 8.36 36.74 -9.53
N ALA A 4 7.67 36.25 -10.56
CA ALA A 4 6.71 35.17 -10.44
C ALA A 4 7.21 33.97 -11.25
N ALA A 5 7.24 32.79 -10.63
CA ALA A 5 7.56 31.53 -11.29
C ALA A 5 6.34 31.05 -12.08
N SER A 6 6.49 30.89 -13.39
CA SER A 6 5.47 30.29 -14.26
C SER A 6 5.90 28.89 -14.66
N ALA A 7 5.31 27.87 -14.04
CA ALA A 7 5.59 26.47 -14.36
C ALA A 7 4.87 26.04 -15.63
N ALA A 8 5.50 25.21 -16.45
CA ALA A 8 4.82 24.53 -17.54
C ALA A 8 3.75 23.56 -17.01
N PRO A 9 2.72 23.20 -17.80
CA PRO A 9 1.75 22.18 -17.41
C PRO A 9 2.43 20.89 -16.95
N GLY A 10 1.99 20.36 -15.80
CA GLY A 10 2.59 19.16 -15.20
C GLY A 10 3.91 19.39 -14.46
N GLN A 11 4.28 20.65 -14.20
CA GLN A 11 5.44 21.00 -13.38
C GLN A 11 5.08 21.92 -12.22
N ILE A 12 5.94 21.93 -11.20
CA ILE A 12 5.90 22.88 -10.08
C ILE A 12 7.26 23.52 -9.85
N LEU A 13 7.28 24.68 -9.23
CA LEU A 13 8.51 25.28 -8.72
C LEU A 13 9.04 24.42 -7.57
N ALA A 14 10.22 23.81 -7.77
CA ALA A 14 10.92 23.11 -6.71
C ALA A 14 11.58 24.10 -5.74
N GLN A 15 12.31 25.07 -6.30
CA GLN A 15 13.03 26.07 -5.53
C GLN A 15 13.49 27.25 -6.38
N TRP A 16 13.57 28.41 -5.76
CA TRP A 16 14.37 29.53 -6.21
C TRP A 16 15.84 29.38 -5.82
N GLY A 17 16.72 30.03 -6.59
CA GLY A 17 18.13 30.19 -6.28
C GLY A 17 18.65 31.61 -6.54
N GLY A 18 19.90 31.85 -6.13
CA GLY A 18 20.54 33.16 -6.24
C GLY A 18 20.03 34.14 -5.20
N ALA A 19 19.55 35.31 -5.65
CA ALA A 19 18.99 36.33 -4.76
C ALA A 19 17.58 35.98 -4.22
N CYS A 20 17.01 34.85 -4.65
CA CYS A 20 15.76 34.29 -4.15
C CYS A 20 16.02 32.94 -3.48
N SER A 21 15.12 32.51 -2.59
CA SER A 21 15.16 31.19 -1.95
C SER A 21 13.75 30.69 -1.64
N GLY A 22 13.62 29.40 -1.33
CA GLY A 22 12.35 28.75 -1.04
C GLY A 22 11.53 28.40 -2.28
N SER A 23 10.30 27.94 -2.07
CA SER A 23 9.40 27.41 -3.11
C SER A 23 8.13 28.23 -3.31
N ALA A 24 8.02 29.40 -2.68
CA ALA A 24 6.90 30.31 -2.91
C ALA A 24 6.87 30.74 -4.39
N PRO A 25 5.71 30.81 -5.05
CA PRO A 25 5.63 31.13 -6.47
C PRO A 25 6.11 32.55 -6.79
N ASP A 26 6.07 33.46 -5.80
CA ASP A 26 6.56 34.82 -5.91
C ASP A 26 7.84 35.02 -5.10
N CYS A 27 8.80 35.74 -5.67
CA CYS A 27 9.99 36.21 -4.98
C CYS A 27 10.15 37.72 -5.14
N THR A 28 10.29 38.44 -4.02
CA THR A 28 10.59 39.87 -4.04
C THR A 28 12.08 40.10 -3.80
N VAL A 29 12.73 40.76 -4.76
CA VAL A 29 14.15 41.11 -4.73
C VAL A 29 14.30 42.62 -4.61
N ALA A 30 15.03 43.07 -3.59
CA ALA A 30 15.51 44.45 -3.49
C ALA A 30 16.67 44.65 -4.49
N MET A 31 16.56 45.66 -5.35
CA MET A 31 17.56 45.94 -6.39
C MET A 31 18.36 47.18 -6.01
N ASP A 32 19.51 46.95 -5.40
CA ASP A 32 20.58 47.92 -5.09
C ASP A 32 21.82 47.73 -5.99
N GLN A 33 21.91 46.57 -6.63
CA GLN A 33 22.94 46.17 -7.58
C GLN A 33 22.39 45.09 -8.53
N ALA A 34 23.19 44.68 -9.53
CA ALA A 34 22.84 43.55 -10.38
C ALA A 34 22.72 42.26 -9.56
N ARG A 35 21.62 41.52 -9.73
CA ARG A 35 21.32 40.28 -9.01
C ARG A 35 20.89 39.19 -9.99
N ALA A 36 21.30 37.95 -9.71
CA ALA A 36 20.90 36.77 -10.47
C ALA A 36 19.88 35.96 -9.67
N VAL A 37 18.84 35.48 -10.35
CA VAL A 37 17.80 34.61 -9.79
C VAL A 37 17.60 33.45 -10.74
N THR A 38 17.50 32.24 -10.20
CA THR A 38 17.15 31.03 -10.94
C THR A 38 15.89 30.41 -10.35
N ALA A 39 15.07 29.81 -11.21
CA ALA A 39 13.91 29.02 -10.81
C ALA A 39 14.12 27.59 -11.31
N GLN A 40 14.03 26.62 -10.40
CA GLN A 40 14.09 25.21 -10.76
C GLN A 40 12.69 24.61 -10.72
N PHE A 41 12.27 23.99 -11.81
CA PHE A 41 10.99 23.31 -11.92
C PHE A 41 11.18 21.79 -11.95
N VAL A 42 10.24 21.05 -11.37
CA VAL A 42 10.21 19.58 -11.34
C VAL A 42 8.85 19.06 -11.80
N PRO A 43 8.79 17.86 -12.40
CA PRO A 43 7.53 17.28 -12.82
C PRO A 43 6.66 16.87 -11.64
N VAL A 44 5.34 17.00 -11.82
CA VAL A 44 4.31 16.43 -10.96
C VAL A 44 3.96 15.06 -11.51
N VAL A 45 4.48 14.02 -10.87
CA VAL A 45 4.27 12.63 -11.30
C VAL A 45 3.08 12.04 -10.57
N THR A 46 1.98 11.82 -11.28
CA THR A 46 0.72 11.27 -10.74
C THR A 46 0.46 9.82 -11.14
N THR A 47 1.42 9.19 -11.84
CA THR A 47 1.34 7.79 -12.29
C THR A 47 2.65 7.08 -11.95
N PHE A 48 2.54 5.84 -11.47
CA PHE A 48 3.66 4.95 -11.16
C PHE A 48 3.41 3.58 -11.78
N SER A 49 4.41 2.99 -12.42
CA SER A 49 4.34 1.62 -12.96
C SER A 49 5.48 0.77 -12.42
N GLY A 50 5.22 -0.51 -12.20
CA GLY A 50 6.22 -1.45 -11.71
C GLY A 50 5.75 -2.89 -11.77
N THR A 51 6.50 -3.78 -11.12
CA THR A 51 6.21 -5.21 -11.08
C THR A 51 5.81 -5.61 -9.66
N THR A 52 4.64 -6.24 -9.53
CA THR A 52 4.15 -6.78 -8.26
C THR A 52 5.11 -7.78 -7.62
N VAL A 53 5.08 -7.92 -6.29
CA VAL A 53 5.96 -8.83 -5.55
C VAL A 53 5.09 -9.82 -4.76
N PRO A 54 4.55 -10.86 -5.41
CA PRO A 54 3.74 -11.88 -4.75
C PRO A 54 4.59 -12.73 -3.80
N PRO A 55 3.97 -13.37 -2.78
CA PRO A 55 4.68 -14.25 -1.86
C PRO A 55 5.24 -15.53 -2.54
N SER A 56 4.77 -15.85 -3.74
CA SER A 56 5.21 -17.00 -4.52
C SER A 56 4.95 -16.76 -6.01
N GLY A 57 5.82 -17.32 -6.87
CA GLY A 57 5.71 -17.17 -8.32
C GLY A 57 6.25 -15.83 -8.83
N ALA A 58 6.15 -15.61 -10.14
CA ALA A 58 6.57 -14.36 -10.76
C ALA A 58 5.51 -13.26 -10.57
N GLY A 59 5.97 -12.03 -10.32
CA GLY A 59 5.14 -10.84 -10.38
C GLY A 59 4.70 -10.52 -11.81
N GLY A 60 3.66 -9.69 -11.92
CA GLY A 60 3.21 -9.10 -13.18
C GLY A 60 3.22 -7.56 -13.13
N PRO A 61 3.07 -6.92 -14.31
CA PRO A 61 3.03 -5.47 -14.41
C PRO A 61 1.79 -4.89 -13.73
N ALA A 62 1.98 -3.77 -13.04
CA ALA A 62 0.93 -3.00 -12.39
C ALA A 62 1.18 -1.51 -12.57
N THR A 63 0.09 -0.73 -12.54
CA THR A 63 0.15 0.72 -12.63
C THR A 63 -0.76 1.32 -11.57
N ALA A 64 -0.24 2.30 -10.84
CA ALA A 64 -0.98 3.14 -9.92
C ALA A 64 -1.05 4.56 -10.47
N GLN A 65 -2.15 5.25 -10.21
CA GLN A 65 -2.33 6.66 -10.51
C GLN A 65 -3.24 7.30 -9.48
N PHE A 66 -3.17 8.62 -9.33
CA PHE A 66 -4.07 9.33 -8.44
C PHE A 66 -4.56 10.66 -8.99
N THR A 67 -5.64 11.16 -8.41
CA THR A 67 -6.15 12.53 -8.56
C THR A 67 -6.44 13.14 -7.19
N GLY A 68 -6.52 14.47 -7.10
CA GLY A 68 -6.68 15.17 -5.82
C GLY A 68 -5.35 15.41 -5.09
N GLY A 69 -5.42 15.85 -3.84
CA GLY A 69 -4.26 16.21 -3.02
C GLY A 69 -3.60 17.55 -3.37
N GLY A 70 -4.20 18.34 -4.27
CA GLY A 70 -3.67 19.63 -4.69
C GLY A 70 -2.64 19.58 -5.82
N PRO A 71 -2.23 20.75 -6.35
CA PRO A 71 -1.43 20.86 -7.58
C PRO A 71 0.03 20.42 -7.44
N ALA A 72 0.55 20.33 -6.21
CA ALA A 72 1.95 19.95 -5.95
C ALA A 72 2.12 18.48 -5.51
N CYS A 73 1.01 17.78 -5.25
CA CYS A 73 1.00 16.39 -4.82
C CYS A 73 1.52 15.51 -5.95
N ARG A 74 2.50 14.68 -5.64
CA ARG A 74 3.17 13.78 -6.60
C ARG A 74 3.76 12.57 -5.91
N PHE A 75 4.00 11.50 -6.65
CA PHE A 75 4.77 10.37 -6.17
C PHE A 75 6.22 10.78 -5.86
N ASP A 76 6.69 10.41 -4.67
CA ASP A 76 8.11 10.28 -4.38
C ASP A 76 8.59 8.94 -4.96
N LEU A 77 9.18 9.00 -6.15
CA LEU A 77 9.61 7.82 -6.90
C LEU A 77 10.72 7.01 -6.21
N ALA A 78 11.44 7.61 -5.26
CA ALA A 78 12.47 6.91 -4.50
C ALA A 78 11.89 6.04 -3.36
N ALA A 79 10.65 6.33 -2.94
CA ALA A 79 9.97 5.68 -1.81
C ALA A 79 8.65 4.99 -2.19
N THR A 80 8.29 5.03 -3.48
CA THR A 80 7.11 4.37 -4.05
C THR A 80 7.52 3.09 -4.77
N ALA A 81 6.92 1.96 -4.43
CA ALA A 81 7.23 0.67 -5.01
C ALA A 81 6.10 -0.36 -4.84
N PHE A 82 6.06 -1.35 -5.72
CA PHE A 82 5.40 -2.61 -5.41
C PHE A 82 6.34 -3.46 -4.55
N ILE A 83 5.84 -3.96 -3.42
CA ILE A 83 6.61 -4.62 -2.38
C ILE A 83 5.95 -5.94 -1.95
N ALA A 84 6.72 -6.80 -1.29
CA ALA A 84 6.15 -7.90 -0.54
C ALA A 84 5.33 -7.35 0.64
N ALA A 85 4.43 -8.17 1.19
CA ALA A 85 3.67 -7.78 2.38
C ALA A 85 4.63 -7.42 3.55
N PRO A 86 4.51 -6.22 4.17
CA PRO A 86 5.38 -5.81 5.27
C PRO A 86 5.24 -6.69 6.53
N ALA A 87 4.08 -7.34 6.68
CA ALA A 87 3.77 -8.25 7.78
C ALA A 87 2.95 -9.45 7.27
N PRO A 88 2.83 -10.53 8.07
CA PRO A 88 1.92 -11.62 7.74
C PRO A 88 0.46 -11.12 7.69
N PRO A 89 -0.32 -11.42 6.64
CA PRO A 89 -1.72 -11.01 6.57
C PRO A 89 -2.58 -11.71 7.64
N PRO A 90 -3.78 -11.19 7.94
CA PRO A 90 -4.69 -11.82 8.91
C PRO A 90 -4.94 -13.31 8.61
N GLN A 91 -5.22 -14.10 9.66
CA GLN A 91 -5.42 -15.54 9.53
C GLN A 91 -6.52 -15.85 8.51
N GLY A 92 -6.26 -16.84 7.65
CA GLY A 92 -7.20 -17.23 6.59
C GLY A 92 -7.21 -16.28 5.40
N GLN A 93 -6.24 -15.37 5.28
CA GLN A 93 -6.13 -14.44 4.16
C GLN A 93 -4.74 -14.51 3.51
N ARG A 94 -4.67 -14.08 2.25
CA ARG A 94 -3.43 -13.99 1.46
C ARG A 94 -3.39 -12.70 0.66
N LEU A 95 -2.18 -12.22 0.42
CA LEU A 95 -1.86 -11.10 -0.47
C LEU A 95 -1.23 -11.63 -1.78
N PRO A 96 -2.02 -12.20 -2.70
CA PRO A 96 -1.50 -12.96 -3.86
C PRO A 96 -0.71 -12.14 -4.86
N GLN A 97 -0.75 -10.80 -4.79
CA GLN A 97 -0.06 -9.90 -5.71
C GLN A 97 0.88 -8.94 -4.97
N GLY A 98 1.21 -9.22 -3.70
CA GLY A 98 1.99 -8.32 -2.85
C GLY A 98 1.20 -7.09 -2.43
N MET A 99 1.92 -6.00 -2.17
CA MET A 99 1.35 -4.69 -1.84
C MET A 99 1.99 -3.60 -2.72
N PHE A 100 1.33 -2.46 -2.82
CA PHE A 100 1.83 -1.22 -3.40
C PHE A 100 2.04 -0.25 -2.26
N GLN A 101 3.31 0.04 -1.93
CA GLN A 101 3.69 1.11 -1.04
C GLN A 101 3.83 2.38 -1.86
N PHE A 102 3.00 3.37 -1.57
CA PHE A 102 3.18 4.70 -2.14
C PHE A 102 3.64 5.69 -1.09
N LYS A 103 4.44 6.66 -1.55
CA LYS A 103 4.69 7.89 -0.84
C LYS A 103 4.31 9.06 -1.74
N LEU A 104 3.32 9.85 -1.32
CA LEU A 104 2.99 11.11 -1.95
C LEU A 104 3.66 12.24 -1.17
N ILE A 105 4.08 13.29 -1.86
CA ILE A 105 4.71 14.49 -1.28
C ILE A 105 4.13 15.77 -1.88
N GLY A 106 4.09 16.82 -1.08
CA GLY A 106 3.57 18.12 -1.49
C GLY A 106 2.05 18.16 -1.59
N CYS A 107 1.36 17.30 -0.85
CA CYS A 107 -0.10 17.25 -0.86
C CYS A 107 -0.70 18.30 0.09
N ASP A 108 -1.88 18.80 -0.25
CA ASP A 108 -2.68 19.63 0.64
C ASP A 108 -3.73 18.78 1.39
N SER A 109 -4.67 19.43 2.08
CA SER A 109 -5.71 18.74 2.85
C SER A 109 -6.86 18.18 2.00
N THR A 110 -6.80 18.28 0.66
CA THR A 110 -7.83 17.69 -0.20
C THR A 110 -7.64 16.17 -0.32
N PRO A 111 -8.72 15.38 -0.33
CA PRO A 111 -8.59 13.93 -0.48
C PRO A 111 -7.92 13.54 -1.79
N VAL A 112 -7.06 12.52 -1.71
CA VAL A 112 -6.47 11.84 -2.85
C VAL A 112 -7.31 10.61 -3.19
N SER A 113 -7.71 10.49 -4.46
CA SER A 113 -8.34 9.30 -5.02
C SER A 113 -7.28 8.47 -5.74
N MET A 114 -6.89 7.35 -5.15
CA MET A 114 -5.93 6.41 -5.72
C MET A 114 -6.64 5.39 -6.60
N SER A 115 -6.02 5.02 -7.72
CA SER A 115 -6.47 3.97 -8.64
C SER A 115 -5.29 3.07 -8.98
N ILE A 116 -5.45 1.76 -8.81
CA ILE A 116 -4.40 0.77 -9.05
C ILE A 116 -4.95 -0.31 -9.97
N ALA A 117 -4.31 -0.50 -11.13
CA ALA A 117 -4.52 -1.60 -12.04
C ALA A 117 -3.54 -2.74 -11.69
N TRP A 118 -4.09 -3.85 -11.21
CA TRP A 118 -3.35 -5.04 -10.80
C TRP A 118 -3.15 -6.03 -11.96
N PRO A 119 -2.13 -6.90 -11.90
CA PRO A 119 -1.90 -7.91 -12.93
C PRO A 119 -3.05 -8.91 -13.08
N ARG A 120 -3.75 -9.21 -11.98
CA ARG A 120 -4.87 -10.16 -11.94
C ARG A 120 -6.10 -9.52 -11.29
N PRO A 121 -7.31 -10.06 -11.56
CA PRO A 121 -8.53 -9.61 -10.91
C PRO A 121 -8.40 -9.54 -9.39
N VAL A 122 -9.01 -8.52 -8.80
CA VAL A 122 -9.02 -8.29 -7.35
C VAL A 122 -10.46 -8.30 -6.87
N GLY A 123 -10.69 -8.77 -5.65
CA GLY A 123 -12.02 -8.74 -5.03
C GLY A 123 -12.10 -7.75 -3.87
N ASN A 124 -10.99 -7.56 -3.16
CA ASN A 124 -10.91 -6.66 -2.01
C ASN A 124 -9.45 -6.17 -1.85
N LEU A 125 -9.26 -5.10 -1.08
CA LEU A 125 -7.95 -4.58 -0.69
C LEU A 125 -7.82 -4.51 0.83
N ILE A 126 -6.57 -4.49 1.29
CA ILE A 126 -6.22 -4.18 2.68
C ILE A 126 -5.06 -3.19 2.69
N LYS A 127 -5.07 -2.26 3.65
CA LYS A 127 -3.97 -1.35 3.95
C LYS A 127 -3.18 -1.88 5.14
N TRP A 128 -1.88 -1.63 5.15
CA TRP A 128 -0.98 -1.88 6.27
C TRP A 128 -0.50 -0.54 6.79
N GLY A 129 -0.66 -0.26 8.07
CA GLY A 129 -0.24 1.02 8.63
C GLY A 129 -0.89 1.32 9.97
N VAL A 130 -0.86 2.58 10.38
CA VAL A 130 -1.49 3.01 11.64
C VAL A 130 -2.99 3.28 11.43
N ALA A 131 -3.86 2.48 12.07
CA ALA A 131 -5.32 2.56 11.89
C ALA A 131 -6.01 3.59 12.80
N SER A 132 -5.33 4.08 13.84
CA SER A 132 -5.77 5.17 14.73
C SER A 132 -4.56 5.79 15.43
N THR A 133 -4.64 7.07 15.79
CA THR A 133 -3.55 7.81 16.45
C THR A 133 -2.99 7.05 17.66
N GLY A 134 -1.67 6.81 17.66
CA GLY A 134 -0.97 6.10 18.74
C GLY A 134 -1.10 4.57 18.72
N ALA A 135 -1.82 3.99 17.75
CA ALA A 135 -1.88 2.55 17.58
C ALA A 135 -0.59 1.99 16.96
N ALA A 136 -0.33 0.71 17.23
CA ALA A 136 0.67 -0.04 16.48
C ALA A 136 0.19 -0.26 15.03
N PRO A 137 1.12 -0.39 14.05
CA PRO A 137 0.76 -0.75 12.69
C PRO A 137 -0.02 -2.07 12.63
N SER A 138 -1.09 -2.07 11.85
CA SER A 138 -1.98 -3.21 11.66
C SER A 138 -2.63 -3.18 10.28
N TYR A 139 -3.35 -4.25 9.97
CA TYR A 139 -4.13 -4.34 8.74
C TYR A 139 -5.54 -3.76 8.93
N PHE A 140 -5.99 -2.93 7.99
CA PHE A 140 -7.34 -2.36 7.99
C PHE A 140 -7.87 -2.12 6.58
N ALA A 141 -9.19 -1.96 6.44
CA ALA A 141 -9.83 -1.71 5.15
C ALA A 141 -9.58 -0.26 4.66
N PRO A 142 -9.30 -0.06 3.36
CA PRO A 142 -9.29 1.27 2.74
C PRO A 142 -10.66 1.95 2.81
N GLU A 143 -10.65 3.27 2.87
CA GLU A 143 -11.87 4.09 2.76
C GLU A 143 -12.24 4.32 1.29
N GLY A 144 -13.55 4.36 1.01
CA GLY A 144 -14.04 4.57 -0.35
C GLY A 144 -13.64 3.47 -1.34
N LEU A 145 -13.33 2.26 -0.87
CA LEU A 145 -12.90 1.16 -1.73
C LEU A 145 -13.98 0.81 -2.76
N ASN A 146 -13.60 0.83 -4.02
CA ASN A 146 -14.35 0.25 -5.12
C ASN A 146 -13.44 -0.62 -5.98
N VAL A 147 -13.99 -1.72 -6.50
CA VAL A 147 -13.25 -2.70 -7.29
C VAL A 147 -14.01 -3.03 -8.55
N SER A 148 -13.31 -2.98 -9.69
CA SER A 148 -13.84 -3.36 -11.00
C SER A 148 -12.80 -4.17 -11.75
N GLY A 149 -13.06 -5.47 -11.89
CA GLY A 149 -12.13 -6.42 -12.52
C GLY A 149 -10.79 -6.50 -11.80
N ASN A 150 -9.73 -6.02 -12.43
CA ASN A 150 -8.38 -5.94 -11.87
C ASN A 150 -8.02 -4.54 -11.35
N THR A 151 -8.96 -3.60 -11.36
CA THR A 151 -8.70 -2.23 -10.92
C THR A 151 -9.37 -1.97 -9.57
N SER A 152 -8.63 -1.37 -8.65
CA SER A 152 -9.12 -0.94 -7.34
C SER A 152 -8.96 0.56 -7.18
N THR A 153 -9.96 1.23 -6.63
CA THR A 153 -9.91 2.65 -6.27
C THR A 153 -10.24 2.85 -4.80
N PHE A 154 -9.60 3.81 -4.13
CA PHE A 154 -9.88 4.17 -2.74
C PHE A 154 -9.42 5.61 -2.46
N THR A 155 -9.85 6.17 -1.35
CA THR A 155 -9.48 7.54 -0.93
C THR A 155 -8.54 7.54 0.27
N VAL A 156 -7.61 8.49 0.30
CA VAL A 156 -6.74 8.79 1.44
C VAL A 156 -6.60 10.30 1.60
N THR A 157 -6.36 10.76 2.82
CA THR A 157 -6.14 12.18 3.15
C THR A 157 -4.93 12.28 4.07
N ASP A 158 -4.09 13.29 3.83
CA ASP A 158 -2.94 13.63 4.67
C ASP A 158 -3.36 13.86 6.13
N GLY A 159 -2.66 13.22 7.06
CA GLY A 159 -2.93 13.24 8.50
C GLY A 159 -4.18 12.47 8.96
N GLN A 160 -4.72 11.57 8.15
CA GLN A 160 -5.89 10.75 8.50
C GLN A 160 -5.59 9.25 8.47
N LYS A 161 -6.62 8.42 8.65
CA LYS A 161 -6.51 6.97 8.57
C LYS A 161 -5.95 6.52 7.23
N GLY A 162 -4.88 5.72 7.27
CA GLY A 162 -4.17 5.34 6.04
C GLY A 162 -3.12 6.35 5.59
N ASP A 163 -2.72 7.25 6.50
CA ASP A 163 -1.46 7.95 6.49
C ASP A 163 -0.69 7.58 7.76
N ASP A 164 0.50 7.00 7.59
CA ASP A 164 1.19 6.24 8.62
C ASP A 164 1.56 7.04 9.89
N ASP A 165 1.66 8.37 9.80
CA ASP A 165 2.03 9.21 10.94
C ASP A 165 0.86 9.99 11.58
N TRP A 166 -0.31 10.03 10.94
CA TRP A 166 -1.48 10.82 11.36
C TRP A 166 -1.20 12.33 11.51
N VAL A 167 -0.18 12.86 10.81
CA VAL A 167 0.21 14.27 10.84
C VAL A 167 -0.10 14.92 9.50
N VAL A 168 -0.74 16.09 9.52
CA VAL A 168 -0.87 16.91 8.30
C VAL A 168 0.48 17.58 8.02
N ASN A 169 1.27 16.98 7.12
CA ASN A 169 2.60 17.46 6.74
C ASN A 169 2.85 17.46 5.21
N GLY A 170 1.81 17.16 4.43
CA GLY A 170 1.83 17.05 2.98
C GLY A 170 2.53 15.80 2.46
N THR A 171 2.69 14.77 3.29
CA THR A 171 3.30 13.48 2.96
C THR A 171 2.37 12.35 3.36
N ILE A 172 1.94 11.56 2.38
CA ILE A 172 1.10 10.38 2.63
C ILE A 172 1.92 9.13 2.33
N VAL A 173 2.14 8.27 3.32
CA VAL A 173 2.81 6.96 3.14
C VAL A 173 1.84 5.86 3.46
N ASP A 174 1.63 4.94 2.51
CA ASP A 174 0.79 3.78 2.78
C ASP A 174 1.02 2.59 1.83
N PRO A 175 1.25 1.40 2.40
CA PRO A 175 1.12 0.13 1.71
C PRO A 175 -0.31 -0.40 1.62
N VAL A 176 -0.77 -0.68 0.39
CA VAL A 176 -2.07 -1.32 0.12
C VAL A 176 -1.93 -2.54 -0.80
N GLY A 177 -2.67 -3.63 -0.58
CA GLY A 177 -2.58 -4.80 -1.44
C GLY A 177 -3.87 -5.59 -1.57
N PRO A 178 -4.06 -6.33 -2.68
CA PRO A 178 -5.25 -7.11 -2.91
C PRO A 178 -5.24 -8.33 -2.03
N ILE A 179 -6.38 -8.56 -1.38
CA ILE A 179 -6.53 -9.64 -0.43
C ILE A 179 -7.56 -10.64 -0.90
N VAL A 180 -7.27 -11.92 -0.66
CA VAL A 180 -8.19 -13.03 -0.90
C VAL A 180 -8.30 -13.87 0.36
N SER A 181 -9.50 -14.35 0.65
CA SER A 181 -9.70 -15.37 1.68
C SER A 181 -9.15 -16.70 1.17
N THR A 182 -8.39 -17.40 1.99
CA THR A 182 -8.11 -18.81 1.77
C THR A 182 -9.30 -19.60 2.29
N GLU A 183 -9.99 -20.31 1.41
CA GLU A 183 -10.86 -21.39 1.87
C GLU A 183 -9.98 -22.38 2.65
N VAL A 184 -10.19 -22.46 3.96
CA VAL A 184 -9.66 -23.58 4.74
C VAL A 184 -10.50 -24.78 4.30
N ALA A 185 -10.01 -25.55 3.34
CA ALA A 185 -10.58 -26.87 3.10
C ALA A 185 -10.48 -27.63 4.43
N PRO A 186 -11.61 -28.04 5.05
CA PRO A 186 -11.54 -28.82 6.27
C PRO A 186 -10.71 -30.07 5.96
N ILE A 187 -9.69 -30.34 6.77
CA ILE A 187 -9.01 -31.63 6.72
C ILE A 187 -10.12 -32.67 6.91
N PRO A 188 -10.30 -33.65 6.00
CA PRO A 188 -11.30 -34.67 6.20
C PRO A 188 -10.99 -35.39 7.51
N ALA A 189 -11.76 -35.07 8.55
CA ALA A 189 -11.74 -35.84 9.77
C ALA A 189 -12.19 -37.25 9.40
N LEU A 190 -11.53 -38.27 9.96
CA LEU A 190 -12.03 -39.62 9.89
C LEU A 190 -13.48 -39.59 10.39
N GLY A 191 -14.43 -40.01 9.55
CA GLY A 191 -15.83 -40.06 9.95
C GLY A 191 -15.98 -40.93 11.21
N PRO A 192 -17.05 -40.75 12.00
CA PRO A 192 -17.25 -41.49 13.26
C PRO A 192 -17.07 -43.00 13.12
N TRP A 193 -17.45 -43.57 11.98
CA TRP A 193 -17.27 -44.99 11.65
C TRP A 193 -15.82 -45.40 11.41
N ALA A 194 -15.02 -44.55 10.76
CA ALA A 194 -13.61 -44.82 10.55
C ALA A 194 -12.84 -44.75 11.88
N LEU A 195 -13.19 -43.82 12.77
CA LEU A 195 -12.66 -43.76 14.14
C LEU A 195 -13.10 -44.98 14.97
N ALA A 196 -14.36 -45.39 14.89
CA ALA A 196 -14.85 -46.58 15.58
C ALA A 196 -14.12 -47.86 15.10
N LEU A 197 -13.88 -47.98 13.80
CA LEU A 197 -13.19 -49.12 13.21
C LEU A 197 -11.70 -49.15 13.61
N LEU A 198 -11.03 -48.00 13.68
CA LEU A 198 -9.67 -47.88 14.20
C LEU A 198 -9.59 -48.22 15.70
N GLY A 199 -10.59 -47.79 16.48
CA GLY A 199 -10.71 -48.15 17.90
C GLY A 199 -10.90 -49.66 18.10
N LEU A 200 -11.75 -50.29 17.29
CA LEU A 200 -11.96 -51.75 17.32
C LEU A 200 -10.71 -52.53 16.89
N LEU A 201 -9.99 -52.07 15.87
CA LEU A 201 -8.73 -52.69 15.44
C LEU A 201 -7.67 -52.60 16.55
N ALA A 202 -7.49 -51.43 17.15
CA ALA A 202 -6.54 -51.25 18.24
C ALA A 202 -6.88 -52.14 19.47
N ALA A 203 -8.16 -52.24 19.82
CA ALA A 203 -8.62 -53.13 20.89
C ALA A 203 -8.39 -54.62 20.55
N GLY A 204 -8.63 -55.04 19.30
CA GLY A 204 -8.40 -56.40 18.82
C GLY A 204 -6.93 -56.81 18.89
N PHE A 205 -6.01 -55.94 18.46
CA PHE A 205 -4.57 -56.20 18.56
C PHE A 205 -4.07 -56.20 20.02
N GLY A 206 -4.59 -55.32 20.88
CA GLY A 206 -4.26 -55.29 22.31
C GLY A 206 -4.68 -56.58 23.04
N LEU A 207 -5.90 -57.06 22.78
CA LEU A 207 -6.40 -58.32 23.35
C LEU A 207 -5.66 -59.56 22.80
N GLY A 208 -5.24 -59.52 21.53
CA GLY A 208 -4.43 -60.57 20.92
C GLY A 208 -3.00 -60.64 21.47
N GLY A 209 -2.39 -59.50 21.81
CA GLY A 209 -1.06 -59.43 22.43
C GLY A 209 -1.04 -59.91 23.89
N LEU A 210 -2.08 -59.59 24.67
CA LEU A 210 -2.21 -60.03 26.07
C LEU A 210 -2.38 -61.55 26.20
N ARG A 211 -3.01 -62.21 25.21
CA ARG A 211 -3.15 -63.67 25.18
C ARG A 211 -1.88 -64.43 24.82
N ARG A 212 -0.84 -63.74 24.32
CA ARG A 212 0.41 -64.37 23.85
C ARG A 212 1.60 -64.18 24.80
N ARG A 213 1.39 -63.75 26.05
CA ARG A 213 2.46 -63.78 27.07
C ARG A 213 2.59 -65.22 27.61
N PRO A 214 3.67 -65.97 27.29
CA PRO A 214 3.97 -67.19 28.02
C PRO A 214 4.54 -66.82 29.39
N ALA A 215 4.27 -67.65 30.39
CA ALA A 215 4.92 -67.62 31.70
C ALA A 215 6.38 -68.03 31.61
#